data_AF-A0A0W0S797-F1
#
_entry.id   AF-A0A0W0S797-F1
#
_cell.length_a   1.000
_cell.length_b   1.000
_cell.length_c   1.000
_cell.angle_alpha   90.00
_cell.angle_beta   90.00
_cell.angle_gamma   90.00
#
_symmetry.space_group_name_H-M   'P 1'
#
loop_
_entity.id
_entity.type
_entity.pdbx_description
1 polymer ?
#
loop_
_entity_poly.entity_id
_entity_poly.type
_entity_poly.pdbx_seq_one_letter_code
_entity_poly.pdbx_strand_id
1 'polypeptide(L)'
;MSQNENLTQVQLLTKKLETIWESLAECNPYQNSSEMERVNERIGIGHVPYQITQKTKWEDKIQLYEVVLLEFNQLKKQFTEAVTKLLQVDNKVHKEQFERAVKNYYQALETLKDCQELLASDLASPGRFLGGQFQEQIKYLNEQYKFLEQEIDSYKTEICSLFEKKIINSLGKHNEISLESIASLYEDAYTQSWGDWAWIKKLFRNSDRAQEIKFLNLLSEHKDCDELIRVQAAALVHNKILDSELFGRRSQLGKLLGKFLEGKAPPEGEYGNLAKFLELHEDIKESMPESLKLYFKVNQQEYRANTVYKSSF
;
A
#
# COMPACT_ATOMS: atom_id res chain seq x y z
N MET A 1 19.96 -29.95 11.45
CA MET A 1 18.59 -29.69 10.99
C MET A 1 18.12 -30.87 10.15
N SER A 2 16.89 -31.30 10.35
CA SER A 2 16.31 -32.43 9.60
C SER A 2 15.83 -31.98 8.21
N GLN A 3 15.78 -32.90 7.23
CA GLN A 3 15.22 -32.60 5.90
C GLN A 3 13.77 -32.07 5.98
N ASN A 4 13.03 -32.48 7.00
CA ASN A 4 11.65 -32.05 7.25
C ASN A 4 11.56 -30.57 7.67
N GLU A 5 12.53 -30.08 8.46
CA GLU A 5 12.63 -28.67 8.83
C GLU A 5 12.93 -27.77 7.62
N ASN A 6 13.87 -28.20 6.76
CA ASN A 6 14.22 -27.47 5.54
C ASN A 6 13.03 -27.38 4.56
N LEU A 7 12.29 -28.48 4.36
CA LEU A 7 11.10 -28.50 3.53
C LEU A 7 10.02 -27.54 4.07
N THR A 8 9.82 -27.53 5.38
CA THR A 8 8.87 -26.62 6.04
C THR A 8 9.23 -25.15 5.80
N GLN A 9 10.52 -24.79 5.85
CA GLN A 9 10.97 -23.43 5.59
C GLN A 9 10.70 -22.98 4.15
N VAL A 10 10.93 -23.87 3.17
CA VAL A 10 10.65 -23.56 1.76
C VAL A 10 9.15 -23.43 1.53
N GLN A 11 8.33 -24.32 2.10
CA GLN A 11 6.87 -24.23 2.01
C GLN A 11 6.33 -22.92 2.60
N LEU A 12 6.88 -22.49 3.73
CA LEU A 12 6.51 -21.21 4.34
C LEU A 12 6.88 -20.03 3.42
N LEU A 13 8.05 -20.07 2.79
CA LEU A 13 8.47 -19.05 1.83
C LEU A 13 7.56 -19.01 0.60
N THR A 14 7.23 -20.17 0.01
CA THR A 14 6.32 -20.26 -1.14
C THR A 14 4.95 -19.68 -0.80
N LYS A 15 4.39 -20.03 0.36
CA LYS A 15 3.10 -19.47 0.82
C LYS A 15 3.14 -17.96 0.97
N LYS A 16 4.26 -17.42 1.46
CA LYS A 16 4.43 -15.97 1.57
C LYS A 16 4.49 -15.30 0.19
N LEU A 17 5.18 -15.91 -0.79
CA LEU A 17 5.22 -15.42 -2.17
C LEU A 17 3.83 -15.40 -2.81
N GLU A 18 3.00 -16.42 -2.56
CA GLU A 18 1.60 -16.46 -3.01
C GLU A 18 0.79 -15.28 -2.43
N THR A 19 0.92 -14.99 -1.14
CA THR A 19 0.23 -13.85 -0.50
C THR A 19 0.68 -12.50 -1.08
N ILE A 20 1.98 -12.34 -1.35
CA ILE A 20 2.50 -11.14 -2.02
C ILE A 20 1.93 -11.02 -3.43
N TRP A 21 1.82 -12.14 -4.16
CA TRP A 21 1.28 -12.15 -5.51
C TRP A 21 -0.18 -11.72 -5.56
N GLU A 22 -1.01 -12.25 -4.67
CA GLU A 22 -2.40 -11.83 -4.54
C GLU A 22 -2.50 -10.32 -4.30
N SER A 23 -1.65 -9.80 -3.42
CA SER A 23 -1.53 -8.36 -3.14
C SER A 23 -1.10 -7.54 -4.38
N LEU A 24 -0.13 -8.01 -5.17
CA LEU A 24 0.30 -7.32 -6.39
C LEU A 24 -0.76 -7.38 -7.50
N ALA A 25 -1.43 -8.51 -7.68
CA ALA A 25 -2.43 -8.73 -8.73
C ALA A 25 -3.64 -7.79 -8.62
N GLU A 26 -3.97 -7.33 -7.40
CA GLU A 26 -4.97 -6.27 -7.19
C GLU A 26 -4.62 -4.97 -7.93
N CYS A 27 -3.32 -4.76 -8.21
CA CYS A 27 -2.75 -3.55 -8.77
C CYS A 27 -2.35 -3.65 -10.24
N ASN A 28 -2.85 -4.68 -10.94
CA ASN A 28 -2.51 -4.94 -12.32
C ASN A 28 -2.92 -3.75 -13.23
N PRO A 29 -1.96 -3.10 -13.92
CA PRO A 29 -2.24 -1.97 -14.79
C PRO A 29 -2.65 -2.37 -16.22
N TYR A 30 -2.66 -3.65 -16.55
CA TYR A 30 -2.95 -4.18 -17.88
C TYR A 30 -4.43 -4.45 -18.08
N GLN A 31 -4.92 -4.16 -19.28
CA GLN A 31 -6.31 -4.44 -19.65
C GLN A 31 -6.51 -5.87 -20.15
N ASN A 32 -5.45 -6.50 -20.68
CA ASN A 32 -5.47 -7.86 -21.20
C ASN A 32 -4.05 -8.45 -21.26
N SER A 33 -3.96 -9.78 -21.43
CA SER A 33 -2.69 -10.51 -21.50
C SER A 33 -1.82 -10.13 -22.69
N SER A 34 -2.40 -9.78 -23.83
CA SER A 34 -1.62 -9.42 -25.03
C SER A 34 -0.85 -8.10 -24.85
N GLU A 35 -1.36 -7.18 -24.05
CA GLU A 35 -0.67 -5.95 -23.70
C GLU A 35 0.53 -6.22 -22.79
N MET A 36 0.33 -7.11 -21.82
CA MET A 36 1.35 -7.55 -20.87
C MET A 36 2.49 -8.28 -21.59
N GLU A 37 2.19 -9.20 -22.52
CA GLU A 37 3.18 -9.88 -23.35
C GLU A 37 4.06 -8.90 -24.13
N ARG A 38 3.46 -7.88 -24.75
CA ARG A 38 4.20 -6.83 -25.48
C ARG A 38 5.12 -6.01 -24.58
N VAL A 39 4.73 -5.78 -23.32
CA VAL A 39 5.60 -5.09 -22.36
C VAL A 39 6.72 -6.03 -21.90
N ASN A 40 6.41 -7.30 -21.68
CA ASN A 40 7.39 -8.33 -21.32
C ASN A 40 8.49 -8.50 -22.38
N GLU A 41 8.14 -8.41 -23.66
CA GLU A 41 9.11 -8.40 -24.77
C GLU A 41 9.98 -7.13 -24.81
N ARG A 42 9.48 -6.01 -24.29
CA ARG A 42 10.20 -4.72 -24.28
C ARG A 42 11.12 -4.56 -23.09
N ILE A 43 10.70 -5.03 -21.92
CA ILE A 43 11.57 -5.01 -20.74
C ILE A 43 12.58 -6.14 -20.90
N GLY A 44 13.87 -5.83 -20.90
CA GLY A 44 14.93 -6.77 -21.28
C GLY A 44 15.13 -7.96 -20.34
N ILE A 45 14.20 -8.23 -19.42
CA ILE A 45 14.28 -9.22 -18.34
C ILE A 45 13.16 -10.27 -18.37
N GLY A 46 12.15 -10.12 -19.22
CA GLY A 46 10.99 -11.03 -19.25
C GLY A 46 11.31 -12.50 -19.57
N HIS A 47 12.47 -12.76 -20.15
CA HIS A 47 12.94 -14.09 -20.53
C HIS A 47 13.82 -14.76 -19.45
N VAL A 48 14.22 -14.02 -18.41
CA VAL A 48 15.16 -14.50 -17.39
C VAL A 48 14.58 -15.63 -16.52
N PRO A 49 13.29 -15.61 -16.11
CA PRO A 49 12.70 -16.75 -15.40
C PRO A 49 12.90 -18.08 -16.16
N TYR A 50 12.66 -18.09 -17.47
CA TYR A 50 12.93 -19.27 -18.30
C TYR A 50 14.40 -19.66 -18.33
N GLN A 51 15.33 -18.69 -18.39
CA GLN A 51 16.76 -19.00 -18.33
C GLN A 51 17.18 -19.64 -16.99
N ILE A 52 16.57 -19.23 -15.88
CA ILE A 52 16.81 -19.83 -14.55
C ILE A 52 16.45 -21.32 -14.57
N THR A 53 15.37 -21.73 -15.24
CA THR A 53 14.98 -23.16 -15.31
C THR A 53 15.99 -24.01 -16.10
N GLN A 54 16.79 -23.38 -16.99
CA GLN A 54 17.82 -24.07 -17.78
C GLN A 54 19.14 -24.25 -17.03
N LYS A 55 19.31 -23.62 -15.86
CA LYS A 55 20.54 -23.72 -15.06
C LYS A 55 20.42 -24.82 -14.02
N THR A 56 21.55 -25.49 -13.76
CA THR A 56 21.65 -26.55 -12.74
C THR A 56 22.36 -26.08 -11.48
N LYS A 57 23.31 -25.15 -11.60
CA LYS A 57 24.05 -24.57 -10.48
C LYS A 57 23.29 -23.40 -9.87
N TRP A 58 23.32 -23.30 -8.55
CA TRP A 58 22.65 -22.23 -7.83
C TRP A 58 23.27 -20.87 -8.16
N GLU A 59 24.59 -20.80 -8.24
CA GLU A 59 25.35 -19.58 -8.51
C GLU A 59 24.98 -18.97 -9.86
N ASP A 60 24.80 -19.81 -10.90
CA ASP A 60 24.37 -19.37 -12.22
C ASP A 60 22.94 -18.80 -12.21
N LYS A 61 22.05 -19.37 -11.38
CA LYS A 61 20.68 -18.87 -11.20
C LYS A 61 20.66 -17.53 -10.49
N ILE A 62 21.51 -17.36 -9.48
CA ILE A 62 21.64 -16.10 -8.73
C ILE A 62 22.21 -15.00 -9.62
N GLN A 63 23.22 -15.29 -10.44
CA GLN A 63 23.75 -14.30 -11.39
C GLN A 63 22.67 -13.81 -12.36
N LEU A 64 21.80 -14.71 -12.85
CA LEU A 64 20.66 -14.32 -13.68
C LEU A 64 19.67 -13.43 -12.91
N TYR A 65 19.35 -13.79 -11.66
CA TYR A 65 18.49 -12.97 -10.80
C TYR A 65 19.09 -11.59 -10.49
N GLU A 66 20.41 -11.49 -10.29
CA GLU A 66 21.11 -10.21 -10.11
C GLU A 66 21.03 -9.31 -11.34
N VAL A 67 21.05 -9.88 -12.55
CA VAL A 67 20.78 -9.13 -13.79
C VAL A 67 19.36 -8.56 -13.79
N VAL A 68 18.37 -9.32 -13.32
CA VAL A 68 16.99 -8.81 -13.17
C VAL A 68 16.93 -7.66 -12.19
N LEU A 69 17.63 -7.74 -11.05
CA LEU A 69 17.69 -6.67 -10.05
C LEU A 69 18.28 -5.37 -10.62
N LEU A 70 19.27 -5.44 -11.50
CA LEU A 70 19.86 -4.26 -12.12
C LEU A 70 18.85 -3.51 -13.01
N GLU A 71 18.15 -4.23 -13.90
CA GLU A 71 17.11 -3.64 -14.75
C GLU A 71 15.92 -3.14 -13.91
N PHE A 72 15.51 -3.93 -12.92
CA PHE A 72 14.45 -3.56 -11.98
C PHE A 72 14.70 -2.19 -11.36
N ASN A 73 15.92 -1.93 -10.89
CA ASN A 73 16.29 -0.65 -10.28
C ASN A 73 16.22 0.52 -11.28
N GLN A 74 16.53 0.29 -12.57
CA GLN A 74 16.38 1.31 -13.61
C GLN A 74 14.90 1.61 -13.86
N LEU A 75 14.06 0.58 -13.96
CA LEU A 75 12.62 0.72 -14.17
C LEU A 75 11.93 1.38 -12.97
N LYS A 76 12.35 1.05 -11.73
CA LYS A 76 11.94 1.74 -10.51
C LYS A 76 12.23 3.23 -10.59
N LYS A 77 13.45 3.61 -10.98
CA LYS A 77 13.84 5.02 -11.13
C LYS A 77 12.96 5.74 -12.15
N GLN A 78 12.72 5.12 -13.31
CA GLN A 78 11.83 5.68 -14.35
C GLN A 78 10.40 5.87 -13.83
N PHE A 79 9.88 4.91 -13.06
CA PHE A 79 8.58 5.00 -12.41
C PHE A 79 8.52 6.17 -11.42
N THR A 80 9.45 6.26 -10.47
CA THR A 80 9.48 7.36 -9.48
C THR A 80 9.62 8.73 -10.15
N GLU A 81 10.42 8.84 -11.20
CA GLU A 81 10.53 10.08 -11.99
C GLU A 81 9.22 10.43 -12.70
N ALA A 82 8.54 9.44 -13.29
CA ALA A 82 7.27 9.66 -13.97
C ALA A 82 6.16 10.08 -12.99
N VAL A 83 6.09 9.44 -11.82
CA VAL A 83 5.20 9.85 -10.71
C VAL A 83 5.49 11.31 -10.33
N THR A 84 6.75 11.66 -10.11
CA THR A 84 7.15 13.00 -9.70
C THR A 84 6.76 14.07 -10.75
N LYS A 85 7.03 13.80 -12.03
CA LYS A 85 6.68 14.71 -13.15
C LYS A 85 5.17 14.90 -13.27
N LEU A 86 4.41 13.81 -13.17
CA LEU A 86 2.96 13.85 -13.23
C LEU A 86 2.35 14.58 -12.03
N LEU A 87 2.91 14.38 -10.83
CA LEU A 87 2.54 15.15 -9.64
C LEU A 87 2.78 16.65 -9.87
N GLN A 88 3.92 17.05 -10.45
CA GLN A 88 4.25 18.47 -10.66
C GLN A 88 3.37 19.13 -11.71
N VAL A 89 3.15 18.48 -12.85
CA VAL A 89 2.34 18.99 -13.96
C VAL A 89 1.51 17.86 -14.55
N ASP A 90 0.19 17.96 -14.44
CA ASP A 90 -0.75 17.04 -15.08
C ASP A 90 -0.94 17.44 -16.56
N ASN A 91 -0.27 16.74 -17.47
CA ASN A 91 -0.39 16.93 -18.91
C ASN A 91 -0.34 15.59 -19.66
N LYS A 92 -0.78 15.58 -20.92
CA LYS A 92 -0.86 14.37 -21.75
C LYS A 92 0.46 13.61 -21.85
N VAL A 93 1.58 14.31 -22.03
CA VAL A 93 2.91 13.68 -22.17
C VAL A 93 3.32 12.98 -20.87
N HIS A 94 3.11 13.62 -19.72
CA HIS A 94 3.41 13.02 -18.41
C HIS A 94 2.49 11.85 -18.09
N LYS A 95 1.22 11.89 -18.51
CA LYS A 95 0.29 10.74 -18.38
C LYS A 95 0.78 9.54 -19.17
N GLU A 96 1.16 9.72 -20.44
CA GLU A 96 1.68 8.64 -21.29
C GLU A 96 3.00 8.07 -20.75
N GLN A 97 3.89 8.93 -20.22
CA GLN A 97 5.14 8.49 -19.58
C GLN A 97 4.86 7.69 -18.31
N PHE A 98 3.93 8.14 -17.47
CA PHE A 98 3.52 7.44 -16.26
C PHE A 98 2.91 6.07 -16.58
N GLU A 99 1.99 5.99 -17.53
CA GLU A 99 1.37 4.73 -17.95
C GLU A 99 2.40 3.70 -18.41
N ARG A 100 3.38 4.14 -19.22
CA ARG A 100 4.47 3.27 -19.66
C ARG A 100 5.33 2.82 -18.48
N ALA A 101 5.74 3.76 -17.62
CA ALA A 101 6.64 3.46 -16.52
C ALA A 101 6.00 2.53 -15.48
N VAL A 102 4.71 2.72 -15.18
CA VAL A 102 3.92 1.83 -14.32
C VAL A 102 3.88 0.41 -14.86
N LYS A 103 3.58 0.23 -16.15
CA LYS A 103 3.47 -1.10 -16.76
C LYS A 103 4.83 -1.81 -16.72
N ASN A 104 5.89 -1.12 -17.13
CA ASN A 104 7.24 -1.66 -17.09
C ASN A 104 7.66 -2.04 -15.67
N TYR A 105 7.38 -1.19 -14.69
CA TYR A 105 7.77 -1.44 -13.30
C TYR A 105 6.96 -2.58 -12.66
N TYR A 106 5.65 -2.64 -12.92
CA TYR A 106 4.81 -3.77 -12.53
C TYR A 106 5.34 -5.09 -13.11
N GLN A 107 5.67 -5.11 -14.39
CA GLN A 107 6.22 -6.31 -15.04
C GLN A 107 7.58 -6.72 -14.44
N ALA A 108 8.39 -5.76 -14.01
CA ALA A 108 9.64 -6.04 -13.32
C ALA A 108 9.42 -6.66 -11.93
N LEU A 109 8.42 -6.19 -11.17
CA LEU A 109 8.00 -6.80 -9.90
C LEU A 109 7.55 -8.26 -10.10
N GLU A 110 6.75 -8.51 -11.13
CA GLU A 110 6.32 -9.86 -11.49
C GLU A 110 7.49 -10.76 -11.92
N THR A 111 8.42 -10.23 -12.71
CA THR A 111 9.63 -10.96 -13.13
C THR A 111 10.50 -11.34 -11.93
N LEU A 112 10.69 -10.43 -10.96
CA LEU A 112 11.41 -10.73 -9.71
C LEU A 112 10.72 -11.84 -8.93
N LYS A 113 9.40 -11.75 -8.78
CA LYS A 113 8.57 -12.75 -8.11
C LYS A 113 8.71 -14.12 -8.77
N ASP A 114 8.59 -14.22 -10.09
CA ASP A 114 8.74 -15.48 -10.82
C ASP A 114 10.15 -16.07 -10.66
N CYS A 115 11.19 -15.23 -10.69
CA CYS A 115 12.55 -15.70 -10.42
C CYS A 115 12.68 -16.24 -8.98
N GLN A 116 12.12 -15.55 -7.98
CA GLN A 116 12.15 -15.98 -6.58
C GLN A 116 11.39 -17.31 -6.36
N GLU A 117 10.24 -17.50 -7.02
CA GLU A 117 9.48 -18.76 -6.99
C GLU A 117 10.29 -19.92 -7.58
N LEU A 118 10.94 -19.70 -8.72
CA LEU A 118 11.79 -20.72 -9.36
C LEU A 118 13.01 -21.08 -8.50
N LEU A 119 13.64 -20.09 -7.86
CA LEU A 119 14.73 -20.33 -6.92
C LEU A 119 14.25 -21.10 -5.68
N ALA A 120 13.10 -20.75 -5.11
CA ALA A 120 12.50 -21.46 -3.98
C ALA A 120 12.15 -22.92 -4.34
N SER A 121 11.59 -23.14 -5.54
CA SER A 121 11.30 -24.47 -6.06
C SER A 121 12.55 -25.33 -6.25
N ASP A 122 13.66 -24.74 -6.72
CA ASP A 122 14.94 -25.45 -6.81
C ASP A 122 15.45 -25.88 -5.44
N LEU A 123 15.33 -25.04 -4.41
CA LEU A 123 15.68 -25.41 -3.03
C LEU A 123 14.77 -26.49 -2.44
N ALA A 124 13.51 -26.58 -2.89
CA ALA A 124 12.56 -27.61 -2.48
C ALA A 124 12.89 -28.99 -3.09
N SER A 125 13.76 -29.05 -4.10
CA SER A 125 13.98 -30.26 -4.88
C SER A 125 14.72 -31.36 -4.08
N PRO A 126 14.32 -32.63 -4.23
CA PRO A 126 14.95 -33.75 -3.52
C PRO A 126 16.47 -33.81 -3.75
N GLY A 127 17.25 -33.85 -2.67
CA GLY A 127 18.72 -33.95 -2.74
C GLY A 127 19.48 -32.64 -2.51
N ARG A 128 18.82 -31.47 -2.54
CA ARG A 128 19.42 -30.16 -2.21
C ARG A 128 19.54 -29.89 -0.70
N PHE A 129 18.90 -30.71 0.14
CA PHE A 129 18.77 -30.49 1.59
C PHE A 129 19.99 -30.89 2.44
N LEU A 130 21.10 -31.31 1.83
CA LEU A 130 22.22 -31.97 2.51
C LEU A 130 23.49 -31.11 2.46
N GLY A 131 23.50 -29.98 3.19
CA GLY A 131 24.73 -29.19 3.35
C GLY A 131 24.52 -27.85 4.04
N GLY A 132 25.62 -27.25 4.55
CA GLY A 132 25.61 -25.91 5.16
C GLY A 132 25.18 -24.78 4.21
N GLN A 133 25.26 -25.00 2.89
CA GLN A 133 24.88 -24.03 1.87
C GLN A 133 23.36 -23.75 1.83
N PHE A 134 22.51 -24.72 2.19
CA PHE A 134 21.05 -24.52 2.17
C PHE A 134 20.63 -23.36 3.09
N GLN A 135 21.25 -23.23 4.26
CA GLN A 135 20.93 -22.18 5.23
C GLN A 135 21.29 -20.79 4.71
N GLU A 136 22.39 -20.64 3.98
CA GLU A 136 22.76 -19.38 3.35
C GLU A 136 21.81 -19.04 2.20
N GLN A 137 21.45 -20.03 1.38
CA GLN A 137 20.55 -19.88 0.24
C GLN A 137 19.12 -19.50 0.67
N ILE A 138 18.58 -20.18 1.68
CA ILE A 138 17.24 -19.87 2.19
C ILE A 138 17.22 -18.52 2.92
N LYS A 139 18.31 -18.13 3.60
CA LYS A 139 18.44 -16.81 4.21
C LYS A 139 18.43 -15.72 3.13
N TYR A 140 19.22 -15.89 2.08
CA TYR A 140 19.23 -14.98 0.93
C TYR A 140 17.83 -14.81 0.33
N LEU A 141 17.12 -15.92 0.05
CA LEU A 141 15.76 -15.83 -0.49
C LEU A 141 14.77 -15.13 0.44
N ASN A 142 14.88 -15.33 1.76
CA ASN A 142 14.04 -14.61 2.72
C ASN A 142 14.32 -13.09 2.71
N GLU A 143 15.56 -12.67 2.50
CA GLU A 143 15.92 -11.25 2.36
C GLU A 143 15.36 -10.68 1.05
N GLN A 144 15.46 -11.43 -0.05
CA GLN A 144 14.90 -11.03 -1.35
C GLN A 144 13.37 -10.97 -1.34
N TYR A 145 12.72 -11.87 -0.61
CA TYR A 145 11.28 -11.84 -0.36
C TYR A 145 10.88 -10.55 0.37
N LYS A 146 11.55 -10.21 1.48
CA LYS A 146 11.26 -8.99 2.25
C LYS A 146 11.47 -7.74 1.41
N PHE A 147 12.50 -7.75 0.56
CA PHE A 147 12.74 -6.69 -0.40
C PHE A 147 11.54 -6.55 -1.36
N LEU A 148 11.10 -7.63 -2.00
CA LEU A 148 9.95 -7.61 -2.90
C LEU A 148 8.66 -7.12 -2.22
N GLU A 149 8.41 -7.56 -0.98
CA GLU A 149 7.29 -7.09 -0.15
C GLU A 149 7.30 -5.56 -0.01
N GLN A 150 8.44 -5.00 0.40
CA GLN A 150 8.62 -3.57 0.56
C GLN A 150 8.48 -2.79 -0.76
N GLU A 151 8.95 -3.36 -1.87
CA GLU A 151 8.85 -2.73 -3.19
C GLU A 151 7.41 -2.69 -3.70
N ILE A 152 6.62 -3.72 -3.42
CA ILE A 152 5.19 -3.77 -3.77
C ILE A 152 4.41 -2.75 -2.94
N ASP A 153 4.67 -2.67 -1.63
CA ASP A 153 4.05 -1.66 -0.78
C ASP A 153 4.43 -0.24 -1.21
N SER A 154 5.69 -0.03 -1.60
CA SER A 154 6.16 1.25 -2.15
C SER A 154 5.48 1.59 -3.47
N TYR A 155 5.32 0.61 -4.37
CA TYR A 155 4.61 0.79 -5.64
C TYR A 155 3.15 1.22 -5.43
N LYS A 156 2.42 0.52 -4.56
CA LYS A 156 1.04 0.87 -4.19
C LYS A 156 0.96 2.27 -3.62
N THR A 157 1.86 2.61 -2.70
CA THR A 157 1.87 3.90 -2.01
C THR A 157 2.13 5.06 -2.97
N GLU A 158 3.15 4.94 -3.83
CA GLU A 158 3.49 5.97 -4.82
C GLU A 158 2.34 6.20 -5.81
N ILE A 159 1.68 5.13 -6.26
CA ILE A 159 0.48 5.24 -7.10
C ILE A 159 -0.63 5.96 -6.36
N CYS A 160 -0.98 5.54 -5.13
CA CYS A 160 -2.03 6.17 -4.34
C CYS A 160 -1.76 7.66 -4.09
N SER A 161 -0.49 8.05 -3.92
CA SER A 161 -0.09 9.46 -3.69
C SER A 161 -0.48 10.41 -4.83
N LEU A 162 -0.53 9.92 -6.08
CA LEU A 162 -0.99 10.70 -7.24
C LEU A 162 -2.43 11.16 -7.07
N PHE A 163 -3.26 10.32 -6.47
CA PHE A 163 -4.68 10.59 -6.25
C PHE A 163 -4.88 11.55 -5.11
N GLU A 164 -4.16 11.30 -4.02
CA GLU A 164 -4.18 12.20 -2.89
C GLU A 164 -3.81 13.63 -3.31
N LYS A 165 -2.81 13.84 -4.19
CA LYS A 165 -2.48 15.19 -4.68
C LYS A 165 -3.60 15.85 -5.49
N LYS A 166 -4.30 15.10 -6.35
CA LYS A 166 -5.46 15.64 -7.10
C LYS A 166 -6.57 16.09 -6.16
N ILE A 167 -6.76 15.36 -5.06
CA ILE A 167 -7.67 15.75 -3.99
C ILE A 167 -7.23 17.10 -3.39
N ILE A 168 -5.95 17.29 -3.00
CA ILE A 168 -5.45 18.59 -2.46
C ILE A 168 -5.74 19.76 -3.41
N ASN A 169 -5.45 19.59 -4.70
CA ASN A 169 -5.59 20.68 -5.67
C ASN A 169 -7.06 21.10 -5.83
N SER A 170 -7.99 20.16 -5.63
CA SER A 170 -9.42 20.44 -5.61
C SER A 170 -9.82 21.15 -4.31
N LEU A 171 -9.19 20.77 -3.19
CA LEU A 171 -9.45 21.29 -1.84
C LEU A 171 -8.94 22.69 -1.57
N GLY A 172 -7.85 23.13 -2.21
CA GLY A 172 -7.33 24.49 -2.08
C GLY A 172 -8.31 25.60 -2.49
N LYS A 173 -9.52 25.24 -2.93
CA LYS A 173 -10.61 26.14 -3.32
C LYS A 173 -11.73 26.27 -2.26
N HIS A 174 -11.72 25.46 -1.19
CA HIS A 174 -12.77 25.47 -0.16
C HIS A 174 -12.24 26.10 1.15
N ASN A 175 -12.96 27.10 1.67
CA ASN A 175 -12.53 27.87 2.85
C ASN A 175 -12.98 27.26 4.20
N GLU A 176 -13.85 26.26 4.19
CA GLU A 176 -14.37 25.62 5.42
C GLU A 176 -14.34 24.09 5.24
N ILE A 177 -13.68 23.38 6.16
CA ILE A 177 -13.47 21.92 6.10
C ILE A 177 -14.35 21.28 7.17
N SER A 178 -15.37 20.52 6.75
CA SER A 178 -16.15 19.58 7.56
C SER A 178 -15.87 18.13 7.16
N LEU A 179 -16.22 17.14 7.99
CA LEU A 179 -16.07 15.72 7.62
C LEU A 179 -16.91 15.34 6.39
N GLU A 180 -18.12 15.89 6.27
CA GLU A 180 -18.97 15.76 5.09
C GLU A 180 -18.31 16.36 3.84
N SER A 181 -17.70 17.53 3.98
CA SER A 181 -16.95 18.15 2.88
C SER A 181 -15.74 17.31 2.49
N ILE A 182 -15.01 16.72 3.46
CA ILE A 182 -13.89 15.81 3.18
C ILE A 182 -14.38 14.59 2.39
N ALA A 183 -15.49 13.97 2.80
CA ALA A 183 -16.07 12.84 2.08
C ALA A 183 -16.49 13.23 0.65
N SER A 184 -17.20 14.35 0.48
CA SER A 184 -17.60 14.86 -0.84
C SER A 184 -16.39 15.19 -1.72
N LEU A 185 -15.34 15.78 -1.16
CA LEU A 185 -14.15 16.19 -1.93
C LEU A 185 -13.32 15.00 -2.39
N TYR A 186 -13.29 13.93 -1.60
CA TYR A 186 -12.74 12.65 -2.04
C TYR A 186 -13.60 12.03 -3.14
N GLU A 187 -14.93 12.08 -3.04
CA GLU A 187 -15.84 11.57 -4.07
C GLU A 187 -15.79 12.41 -5.37
N ASP A 188 -15.63 13.73 -5.27
CA ASP A 188 -15.53 14.64 -6.42
C ASP A 188 -14.20 14.48 -7.16
N ALA A 189 -13.08 14.43 -6.43
CA ALA A 189 -11.79 14.08 -7.02
C ALA A 189 -11.84 12.68 -7.66
N TYR A 190 -12.67 11.80 -7.10
CA TYR A 190 -12.95 10.46 -7.60
C TYR A 190 -13.89 10.42 -8.82
N THR A 191 -14.78 11.38 -9.04
CA THR A 191 -15.63 11.41 -10.23
C THR A 191 -14.97 12.14 -11.40
N GLN A 192 -14.19 13.19 -11.12
CA GLN A 192 -13.60 14.06 -12.15
C GLN A 192 -12.34 13.49 -12.83
N SER A 193 -11.64 12.54 -12.21
CA SER A 193 -10.28 12.15 -12.67
C SER A 193 -10.18 10.90 -13.57
N TRP A 194 -11.28 10.27 -14.01
CA TRP A 194 -11.23 8.80 -14.24
C TRP A 194 -11.76 8.25 -15.57
N GLY A 195 -11.19 8.69 -16.69
CA GLY A 195 -11.25 7.92 -17.95
C GLY A 195 -10.27 6.75 -17.96
N ASP A 196 -8.97 7.05 -18.01
CA ASP A 196 -7.95 6.10 -18.48
C ASP A 196 -7.39 5.14 -17.41
N TRP A 197 -7.62 5.39 -16.11
CA TRP A 197 -6.95 4.66 -15.01
C TRP A 197 -7.90 3.89 -14.08
N ALA A 198 -8.92 3.24 -14.63
CA ALA A 198 -9.91 2.49 -13.85
C ALA A 198 -9.33 1.42 -12.88
N TRP A 199 -8.16 0.83 -13.18
CA TRP A 199 -7.50 -0.11 -12.29
C TRP A 199 -6.99 0.57 -11.00
N ILE A 200 -6.47 1.80 -11.10
CA ILE A 200 -6.03 2.55 -9.92
C ILE A 200 -7.23 2.96 -9.04
N LYS A 201 -8.40 3.13 -9.66
CA LYS A 201 -9.65 3.46 -8.98
C LYS A 201 -10.05 2.37 -7.98
N LYS A 202 -9.87 1.11 -8.38
CA LYS A 202 -10.12 -0.06 -7.54
C LYS A 202 -9.13 -0.11 -6.38
N LEU A 203 -7.85 0.16 -6.63
CA LEU A 203 -6.82 0.23 -5.60
C LEU A 203 -7.13 1.29 -4.55
N PHE A 204 -7.45 2.50 -4.99
CA PHE A 204 -7.75 3.59 -4.08
C PHE A 204 -9.00 3.30 -3.24
N ARG A 205 -10.07 2.73 -3.83
CA ARG A 205 -11.29 2.35 -3.09
C ARG A 205 -11.05 1.29 -2.02
N ASN A 206 -10.11 0.39 -2.27
CA ASN A 206 -9.77 -0.66 -1.33
C ASN A 206 -8.72 -0.22 -0.31
N SER A 207 -8.09 0.94 -0.52
CA SER A 207 -7.10 1.48 0.40
C SER A 207 -7.71 1.81 1.76
N ASP A 208 -6.88 1.71 2.80
CA ASP A 208 -7.23 2.15 4.15
C ASP A 208 -7.84 3.56 4.17
N ARG A 209 -7.34 4.47 3.33
CA ARG A 209 -7.80 5.88 3.28
C ARG A 209 -9.27 5.99 2.91
N ALA A 210 -9.72 5.24 1.91
CA ALA A 210 -11.11 5.25 1.49
C ALA A 210 -12.03 4.62 2.55
N GLN A 211 -11.55 3.56 3.21
CA GLN A 211 -12.29 2.89 4.28
C GLN A 211 -12.40 3.77 5.54
N GLU A 212 -11.34 4.49 5.90
CA GLU A 212 -11.37 5.45 7.02
C GLU A 212 -12.29 6.63 6.75
N ILE A 213 -12.34 7.16 5.53
CA ILE A 213 -13.30 8.22 5.17
C ILE A 213 -14.72 7.69 5.29
N LYS A 214 -14.96 6.46 4.82
CA LYS A 214 -16.26 5.81 4.97
C LYS A 214 -16.63 5.65 6.44
N PHE A 215 -15.69 5.23 7.29
CA PHE A 215 -15.86 5.17 8.75
C PHE A 215 -16.21 6.54 9.33
N LEU A 216 -15.44 7.58 9.02
CA LEU A 216 -15.68 8.94 9.51
C LEU A 216 -17.05 9.48 9.08
N ASN A 217 -17.46 9.19 7.84
CA ASN A 217 -18.75 9.61 7.32
C ASN A 217 -19.91 8.87 8.02
N LEU A 218 -19.82 7.54 8.11
CA LEU A 218 -20.82 6.71 8.78
C LEU A 218 -21.00 7.11 10.25
N LEU A 219 -19.89 7.34 10.95
CA LEU A 219 -19.89 7.81 12.33
C LEU A 219 -20.55 9.19 12.45
N SER A 220 -20.24 10.12 11.55
CA SER A 220 -20.77 11.49 11.59
C SER A 220 -22.27 11.58 11.34
N GLU A 221 -22.80 10.68 10.49
CA GLU A 221 -24.22 10.55 10.17
C GLU A 221 -25.03 9.86 11.30
N HIS A 222 -24.36 9.20 12.25
CA HIS A 222 -25.04 8.49 13.31
C HIS A 222 -25.71 9.46 14.30
N LYS A 223 -26.98 9.19 14.64
CA LYS A 223 -27.82 10.06 15.49
C LYS A 223 -27.24 10.34 16.88
N ASP A 224 -26.48 9.41 17.43
CA ASP A 224 -25.89 9.49 18.77
C ASP A 224 -24.46 10.08 18.74
N CYS A 225 -23.98 10.48 17.54
CA CYS A 225 -22.67 11.08 17.38
C CYS A 225 -22.75 12.60 17.61
N ASP A 226 -22.14 13.05 18.69
CA ASP A 226 -21.90 14.48 18.96
C ASP A 226 -20.60 14.97 18.29
N GLU A 227 -20.35 16.28 18.37
CA GLU A 227 -19.16 16.89 17.77
C GLU A 227 -17.87 16.42 18.46
N LEU A 228 -17.88 16.10 19.76
CA LEU A 228 -16.70 15.58 20.45
C LEU A 228 -16.31 14.21 19.89
N ILE A 229 -17.27 13.32 19.66
CA ILE A 229 -17.05 12.00 19.08
C ILE A 229 -16.52 12.14 17.65
N ARG A 230 -17.06 13.06 16.83
CA ARG A 230 -16.54 13.35 15.47
C ARG A 230 -15.09 13.80 15.52
N VAL A 231 -14.77 14.71 16.43
CA VAL A 231 -13.43 15.24 16.62
C VAL A 231 -12.45 14.14 17.06
N GLN A 232 -12.83 13.29 18.00
CA GLN A 232 -12.00 12.17 18.43
C GLN A 232 -11.82 11.12 17.33
N ALA A 233 -12.85 10.85 16.52
CA ALA A 233 -12.75 9.92 15.39
C ALA A 233 -11.81 10.47 14.31
N ALA A 234 -11.90 11.77 13.99
CA ALA A 234 -10.98 12.44 13.09
C ALA A 234 -9.54 12.39 13.62
N ALA A 235 -9.35 12.62 14.91
CA ALA A 235 -8.05 12.53 15.56
C ALA A 235 -7.50 11.09 15.58
N LEU A 236 -8.35 10.07 15.70
CA LEU A 236 -7.96 8.66 15.59
C LEU A 236 -7.34 8.35 14.24
N VAL A 237 -8.04 8.72 13.16
CA VAL A 237 -7.56 8.50 11.79
C VAL A 237 -6.30 9.31 11.53
N HIS A 238 -6.29 10.58 11.92
CA HIS A 238 -5.13 11.47 11.81
C HIS A 238 -3.87 10.92 12.51
N ASN A 239 -4.00 10.51 13.77
CA ASN A 239 -2.87 10.03 14.55
C ASN A 239 -2.37 8.68 14.03
N LYS A 240 -3.27 7.78 13.61
CA LYS A 240 -2.90 6.53 12.93
C LYS A 240 -2.06 6.81 11.69
N ILE A 241 -2.48 7.75 10.84
CA ILE A 241 -1.73 8.16 9.64
C ILE A 241 -0.31 8.58 10.03
N LEU A 242 -0.18 9.49 11.00
CA LEU A 242 1.11 10.04 11.37
C LEU A 242 2.04 9.02 12.04
N ASP A 243 1.50 8.16 12.91
CA ASP A 243 2.29 7.24 13.74
C ASP A 243 2.64 5.93 13.02
N SER A 244 1.78 5.45 12.13
CA SER A 244 1.92 4.11 11.54
C SER A 244 2.46 4.08 10.11
N GLU A 245 2.49 5.22 9.40
CA GLU A 245 2.83 5.23 7.99
C GLU A 245 4.18 5.87 7.70
N LEU A 246 5.02 5.16 6.93
CA LEU A 246 6.29 5.65 6.37
C LEU A 246 6.14 7.00 5.65
N PHE A 247 4.95 7.31 5.15
CA PHE A 247 4.61 8.55 4.47
C PHE A 247 3.45 9.31 5.13
N GLY A 248 3.15 9.07 6.41
CA GLY A 248 2.01 9.68 7.11
C GLY A 248 1.96 11.21 6.99
N ARG A 249 3.12 11.88 7.06
CA ARG A 249 3.23 13.35 6.88
C ARG A 249 2.93 13.82 5.46
N ARG A 250 3.00 12.93 4.47
CA ARG A 250 2.63 13.20 3.07
C ARG A 250 1.17 12.88 2.80
N SER A 251 0.48 12.15 3.69
CA SER A 251 -0.94 11.81 3.52
C SER A 251 -1.80 13.06 3.43
N GLN A 252 -2.63 13.14 2.41
CA GLN A 252 -3.53 14.29 2.24
C GLN A 252 -4.77 14.20 3.11
N LEU A 253 -5.26 12.98 3.37
CA LEU A 253 -6.28 12.78 4.41
C LEU A 253 -5.74 13.25 5.76
N GLY A 254 -4.49 12.89 6.09
CA GLY A 254 -3.81 13.37 7.29
C GLY A 254 -3.79 14.89 7.36
N LYS A 255 -3.34 15.59 6.31
CA LYS A 255 -3.33 17.07 6.32
C LYS A 255 -4.72 17.70 6.46
N LEU A 256 -5.74 17.10 5.85
CA LEU A 256 -7.11 17.63 5.94
C LEU A 256 -7.72 17.43 7.31
N LEU A 257 -7.53 16.25 7.89
CA LEU A 257 -7.95 15.98 9.25
C LEU A 257 -7.16 16.87 10.22
N GLY A 258 -5.86 17.08 9.99
CA GLY A 258 -5.06 18.04 10.75
C GLY A 258 -5.68 19.44 10.74
N LYS A 259 -6.01 19.97 9.56
CA LYS A 259 -6.70 21.26 9.43
C LYS A 259 -8.09 21.28 10.06
N PHE A 260 -8.87 20.21 9.92
CA PHE A 260 -10.18 20.08 10.58
C PHE A 260 -10.05 20.12 12.11
N LEU A 261 -8.95 19.59 12.64
CA LEU A 261 -8.64 19.52 14.06
C LEU A 261 -8.02 20.82 14.60
N GLU A 262 -7.50 21.71 13.74
CA GLU A 262 -6.95 23.00 14.16
C GLU A 262 -8.01 23.83 14.90
N GLY A 263 -7.66 24.30 16.10
CA GLY A 263 -8.55 25.11 16.94
C GLY A 263 -9.70 24.33 17.60
N LYS A 264 -9.81 23.02 17.39
CA LYS A 264 -10.76 22.17 18.10
C LYS A 264 -10.11 21.66 19.39
N ALA A 265 -10.48 22.22 20.54
CA ALA A 265 -10.15 21.63 21.83
C ALA A 265 -11.16 20.54 22.17
N PRO A 266 -10.77 19.47 22.90
CA PRO A 266 -11.79 18.62 23.50
C PRO A 266 -12.55 19.48 24.53
N PRO A 267 -13.89 19.57 24.48
CA PRO A 267 -14.64 20.23 25.56
C PRO A 267 -14.23 19.65 26.93
N GLU A 268 -13.95 20.54 27.89
CA GLU A 268 -13.81 20.15 29.29
C GLU A 268 -15.17 19.64 29.80
N GLY A 269 -15.31 18.33 30.00
CA GLY A 269 -16.56 17.74 30.50
C GLY A 269 -16.69 16.22 30.36
N GLU A 270 -17.70 15.66 31.04
CA GLU A 270 -18.00 14.21 31.14
C GLU A 270 -18.83 13.63 29.98
N TYR A 271 -19.19 14.42 28.96
CA TYR A 271 -20.12 13.96 27.93
C TYR A 271 -19.41 13.23 26.81
N GLY A 272 -19.61 11.91 26.76
CA GLY A 272 -19.27 11.06 25.62
C GLY A 272 -17.77 10.86 25.41
N ASN A 273 -17.37 9.67 24.95
CA ASN A 273 -16.05 9.48 24.38
C ASN A 273 -16.13 8.42 23.27
N LEU A 274 -15.22 8.51 22.30
CA LEU A 274 -15.23 7.65 21.12
C LEU A 274 -15.16 6.17 21.51
N ALA A 275 -14.38 5.82 22.54
CA ALA A 275 -14.26 4.42 22.94
C ALA A 275 -15.58 3.83 23.44
N LYS A 276 -16.31 4.57 24.29
CA LYS A 276 -17.63 4.17 24.78
C LYS A 276 -18.66 4.17 23.64
N PHE A 277 -18.60 5.14 22.73
CA PHE A 277 -19.45 5.19 21.56
C PHE A 277 -19.28 3.94 20.68
N LEU A 278 -18.04 3.57 20.35
CA LEU A 278 -17.74 2.38 19.53
C LEU A 278 -18.09 1.06 20.23
N GLU A 279 -18.12 1.02 21.57
CA GLU A 279 -18.61 -0.14 22.33
C GLU A 279 -20.14 -0.28 22.26
N LEU A 280 -20.87 0.82 22.14
CA LEU A 280 -22.34 0.84 22.04
C LEU A 280 -22.84 0.68 20.60
N HIS A 281 -22.01 1.03 19.60
CA HIS A 281 -22.32 0.99 18.17
C HIS A 281 -21.34 0.06 17.44
N GLU A 282 -21.54 -1.25 17.62
CA GLU A 282 -20.67 -2.29 17.06
C GLU A 282 -20.63 -2.26 15.53
N ASP A 283 -21.72 -1.87 14.87
CA ASP A 283 -21.80 -1.68 13.42
C ASP A 283 -20.83 -0.61 12.91
N ILE A 284 -20.73 0.52 13.61
CA ILE A 284 -19.77 1.59 13.29
C ILE A 284 -18.34 1.11 13.58
N LYS A 285 -18.14 0.41 14.68
CA LYS A 285 -16.83 -0.14 15.06
C LYS A 285 -16.31 -1.15 14.02
N GLU A 286 -17.19 -2.01 13.51
CA GLU A 286 -16.82 -3.00 12.49
C GLU A 286 -16.54 -2.36 11.12
N SER A 287 -17.02 -1.13 10.88
CA SER A 287 -16.70 -0.38 9.65
C SER A 287 -15.27 0.16 9.59
N MET A 288 -14.54 0.17 10.71
CA MET A 288 -13.13 0.58 10.72
C MET A 288 -12.27 -0.39 9.91
N PRO A 289 -11.29 0.09 9.11
CA PRO A 289 -10.29 -0.80 8.52
C PRO A 289 -9.46 -1.48 9.61
N GLU A 290 -8.96 -2.68 9.33
CA GLU A 290 -8.24 -3.49 10.35
C GLU A 290 -7.01 -2.79 10.92
N SER A 291 -6.28 -2.05 10.10
CA SER A 291 -5.14 -1.26 10.57
C SER A 291 -5.55 -0.19 11.59
N LEU A 292 -6.73 0.43 11.40
CA LEU A 292 -7.29 1.40 12.33
C LEU A 292 -7.82 0.72 13.60
N LYS A 293 -8.46 -0.46 13.49
CA LYS A 293 -8.88 -1.26 14.65
C LYS A 293 -7.70 -1.64 15.53
N LEU A 294 -6.61 -2.11 14.92
CA LEU A 294 -5.37 -2.45 15.62
C LEU A 294 -4.77 -1.23 16.32
N TYR A 295 -4.65 -0.10 15.61
CA TYR A 295 -4.14 1.14 16.18
C TYR A 295 -5.02 1.65 17.33
N PHE A 296 -6.34 1.63 17.17
CA PHE A 296 -7.30 2.02 18.19
C PHE A 296 -7.19 1.15 19.44
N LYS A 297 -7.05 -0.17 19.28
CA LYS A 297 -6.90 -1.10 20.40
C LYS A 297 -5.67 -0.80 21.27
N VAL A 298 -4.57 -0.40 20.63
CA VAL A 298 -3.32 -0.03 21.34
C VAL A 298 -3.48 1.31 22.08
N ASN A 299 -4.17 2.28 21.47
CA ASN A 299 -4.29 3.65 21.99
C ASN A 299 -5.63 3.93 22.68
N GLN A 300 -6.45 2.91 22.95
CA GLN A 300 -7.85 3.05 23.37
C GLN A 300 -8.04 3.96 24.60
N GLN A 301 -7.08 3.96 25.52
CA GLN A 301 -7.14 4.75 26.75
C GLN A 301 -7.11 6.26 26.46
N GLU A 302 -6.40 6.72 25.44
CA GLU A 302 -6.36 8.13 25.05
C GLU A 302 -7.75 8.64 24.63
N TYR A 303 -8.51 7.78 23.95
CA TYR A 303 -9.88 8.02 23.50
C TYR A 303 -10.93 7.75 24.59
N ARG A 304 -10.54 7.23 25.76
CA ARG A 304 -11.37 7.18 26.96
C ARG A 304 -11.15 8.39 27.86
N ALA A 305 -9.92 8.91 27.88
CA ALA A 305 -9.48 10.01 28.73
C ALA A 305 -9.68 11.41 28.10
N ASN A 306 -10.16 11.47 26.84
CA ASN A 306 -10.30 12.70 26.07
C ASN A 306 -8.97 13.46 25.83
N THR A 307 -7.83 12.76 25.82
CA THR A 307 -6.46 13.36 25.75
C THR A 307 -5.81 13.28 24.36
N VAL A 308 -6.60 13.24 23.29
CA VAL A 308 -6.21 12.67 21.98
C VAL A 308 -5.24 13.54 21.14
N TYR A 309 -4.90 14.76 21.56
CA TYR A 309 -4.12 15.67 20.71
C TYR A 309 -2.61 15.50 20.84
N LYS A 310 -1.98 14.91 19.81
CA LYS A 310 -0.57 15.16 19.46
C LYS A 310 -0.52 16.33 18.49
N SER A 311 -0.37 17.55 19.01
CA SER A 311 -0.06 18.74 18.21
C SER A 311 1.27 18.51 17.49
N SER A 312 1.22 18.21 16.19
CA SER A 312 2.39 18.13 15.33
C SER A 312 2.43 19.40 14.49
N PHE A 313 3.35 20.32 14.79
CA PHE A 313 3.76 21.39 13.90
C PHE A 313 4.39 20.82 12.62
#